data_AF-A0A1A2P8J8-F1
#
_entry.id   AF-A0A1A2P8J8-F1
#
_cell.length_a   1.000
_cell.length_b   1.000
_cell.length_c   1.000
_cell.angle_alpha   90.00
_cell.angle_beta   90.00
_cell.angle_gamma   90.00
#
_symmetry.space_group_name_H-M   'P 1'
#
loop_
_entity.id
_entity.type
_entity.pdbx_description
1 polymer ?
#
loop_
_entity_poly.entity_id
_entity_poly.type
_entity_poly.pdbx_seq_one_letter_code
_entity_poly.pdbx_strand_id
1 'polypeptide(L)'
;MSATQRIELTLLATGLIFILVSAAQARYRFIGHRRAGRRFYWATAIIGTVCFAIGTGRIWPNAVCVALIFSGLIVLSAYLTTPYLKIGGRIYASLPENRQPDP
;
A
#
# COMPACT_ATOMS: atom_id res chain seq x y z
N MET A 1 21.99 -11.98 -17.57
CA MET A 1 21.18 -12.05 -16.32
C MET A 1 20.86 -13.50 -16.03
N SER A 2 21.11 -13.96 -14.80
CA SER A 2 20.69 -15.29 -14.34
C SER A 2 19.16 -15.39 -14.24
N ALA A 3 18.62 -16.62 -14.18
CA ALA A 3 17.19 -16.83 -13.97
C ALA A 3 16.68 -16.21 -12.66
N THR A 4 17.48 -16.26 -11.60
CA THR A 4 17.18 -15.65 -10.30
C THR A 4 17.08 -14.14 -10.37
N GLN A 5 18.03 -13.47 -11.02
CA GLN A 5 17.99 -12.00 -11.19
C GLN A 5 16.76 -11.54 -11.97
N ARG A 6 16.30 -12.32 -12.96
CA ARG A 6 15.08 -11.99 -13.70
C ARG A 6 13.85 -12.06 -12.80
N ILE A 7 13.76 -13.07 -11.93
CA ILE A 7 12.66 -13.24 -10.98
C ILE A 7 12.66 -12.13 -9.92
N GLU A 8 13.83 -11.79 -9.37
CA GLU A 8 13.96 -10.68 -8.41
C GLU A 8 13.54 -9.36 -9.05
N LEU A 9 14.01 -9.07 -10.26
CA LEU A 9 13.67 -7.85 -10.99
C LEU A 9 12.17 -7.78 -11.31
N THR A 10 11.55 -8.87 -11.76
CA THR A 10 10.11 -8.87 -12.04
C THR A 10 9.29 -8.67 -10.78
N LEU A 11 9.69 -9.25 -9.64
CA LEU A 11 9.03 -9.06 -8.36
C LEU A 11 9.16 -7.63 -7.85
N LEU A 12 10.34 -7.02 -7.97
CA LEU A 12 10.57 -5.61 -7.62
C LEU A 12 9.72 -4.67 -8.48
N ALA A 13 9.73 -4.88 -9.80
CA ALA A 13 8.94 -4.07 -10.73
C ALA A 13 7.44 -4.21 -10.46
N THR A 14 6.97 -5.45 -10.28
CA THR A 14 5.56 -5.74 -9.94
C THR A 14 5.17 -5.09 -8.62
N GLY A 15 6.02 -5.23 -7.60
CA GLY A 15 5.81 -4.63 -6.29
C GLY A 15 5.67 -3.11 -6.36
N LEU A 16 6.57 -2.47 -7.10
CA LEU A 16 6.56 -1.02 -7.31
C LEU A 16 5.29 -0.56 -8.04
N ILE A 17 4.87 -1.28 -9.09
CA ILE A 17 3.64 -0.96 -9.84
C ILE A 17 2.43 -0.99 -8.91
N PHE A 18 2.28 -2.04 -8.09
CA PHE A 18 1.16 -2.15 -7.17
C PHE A 18 1.15 -1.07 -6.08
N ILE A 19 2.32 -0.68 -5.57
CA ILE A 19 2.45 0.45 -4.63
C ILE A 19 2.04 1.77 -5.29
N LEU A 20 2.49 2.02 -6.52
CA LEU A 20 2.13 3.22 -7.28
C LEU A 20 0.63 3.27 -7.58
N VAL A 21 0.03 2.13 -7.96
CA VAL A 21 -1.42 2.02 -8.19
C VAL A 21 -2.21 2.30 -6.91
N SER A 22 -1.74 1.78 -5.77
CA SER A 22 -2.34 2.06 -4.46
C SER A 22 -2.28 3.56 -4.12
N ALA A 23 -1.11 4.18 -4.28
CA ALA A 23 -0.92 5.62 -4.06
C ALA A 23 -1.76 6.48 -5.02
N ALA A 24 -1.84 6.09 -6.29
CA ALA A 24 -2.67 6.78 -7.29
C ALA A 24 -4.16 6.70 -6.93
N GLN A 25 -4.64 5.54 -6.46
CA GLN A 25 -6.01 5.41 -5.98
C GLN A 25 -6.29 6.30 -4.75
N ALA A 26 -5.32 6.48 -3.85
CA ALA A 26 -5.45 7.39 -2.71
C ALA A 26 -5.51 8.87 -3.15
N ARG A 27 -4.71 9.25 -4.16
CA ARG A 27 -4.61 10.63 -4.67
C ARG A 27 -5.79 11.04 -5.56
N TYR A 28 -6.13 10.21 -6.53
CA TYR A 28 -7.08 10.53 -7.60
C TYR A 28 -8.47 9.93 -7.36
N ARG A 29 -8.60 8.97 -6.43
CA ARG A 29 -9.87 8.33 -6.05
C ARG A 29 -10.69 7.84 -7.26
N PHE A 30 -10.03 7.13 -8.19
CA PHE A 30 -10.67 6.58 -9.39
C PHE A 30 -11.88 5.69 -9.05
N ILE A 31 -11.77 4.89 -7.98
CA ILE A 31 -12.92 4.18 -7.42
C ILE A 31 -13.65 5.11 -6.43
N GLY A 32 -14.76 5.70 -6.86
CA GLY A 32 -15.57 6.61 -6.05
C GLY A 32 -16.27 5.95 -4.85
N HIS A 33 -16.53 4.64 -4.92
CA HIS A 33 -17.12 3.89 -3.81
C HIS A 33 -16.12 3.71 -2.66
N ARG A 34 -16.31 4.40 -1.53
CA ARG A 34 -15.40 4.39 -0.36
C ARG A 34 -14.98 3.00 0.10
N ARG A 35 -15.93 2.05 0.23
CA ARG A 35 -15.64 0.69 0.72
C ARG A 35 -14.82 -0.13 -0.28
N ALA A 36 -15.14 -0.02 -1.57
CA ALA A 36 -14.42 -0.69 -2.65
C ALA A 36 -13.03 -0.08 -2.85
N GLY A 37 -12.93 1.26 -2.86
CA GLY A 37 -11.67 1.98 -2.92
C GLY A 37 -10.72 1.65 -1.77
N ARG A 38 -11.26 1.48 -0.54
CA ARG A 38 -10.47 1.03 0.62
C ARG A 38 -9.91 -0.37 0.41
N ARG A 39 -10.74 -1.32 -0.02
CA ARG A 39 -10.31 -2.70 -0.26
C ARG A 39 -9.24 -2.75 -1.35
N PHE A 40 -9.44 -2.01 -2.44
CA PHE A 40 -8.48 -1.92 -3.53
C PHE A 40 -7.15 -1.32 -3.08
N TYR A 41 -7.18 -0.20 -2.33
CA TYR A 41 -6.00 0.43 -1.77
C TYR A 41 -5.17 -0.54 -0.93
N TRP A 42 -5.80 -1.19 0.05
CA TRP A 42 -5.10 -2.11 0.95
C TRP A 42 -4.65 -3.39 0.24
N ALA A 43 -5.46 -3.95 -0.66
CA ALA A 43 -5.07 -5.15 -1.42
C ALA A 43 -3.84 -4.89 -2.29
N THR A 44 -3.85 -3.81 -3.07
CA THR A 44 -2.71 -3.43 -3.93
C THR A 44 -1.48 -3.04 -3.12
N ALA A 45 -1.66 -2.34 -2.00
CA ALA A 45 -0.56 -2.02 -1.08
C ALA A 45 0.12 -3.27 -0.49
N ILE A 46 -0.68 -4.25 -0.03
CA ILE A 46 -0.17 -5.49 0.55
C ILE A 46 0.55 -6.32 -0.51
N ILE A 47 -0.08 -6.54 -1.66
CA ILE A 47 0.52 -7.30 -2.78
C ILE A 47 1.82 -6.64 -3.21
N GLY A 48 1.82 -5.31 -3.37
CA GLY A 48 2.99 -4.55 -3.76
C GLY A 48 4.14 -4.68 -2.77
N THR A 49 3.85 -4.54 -1.48
CA THR A 49 4.84 -4.67 -0.40
C THR A 49 5.43 -6.08 -0.34
N VAL A 50 4.59 -7.12 -0.45
CA VAL A 50 5.02 -8.52 -0.43
C VAL A 50 5.90 -8.84 -1.65
N CYS A 51 5.46 -8.46 -2.86
CA CYS A 51 6.27 -8.65 -4.07
C CYS A 51 7.61 -7.94 -3.98
N PHE A 52 7.63 -6.69 -3.48
CA PHE A 52 8.87 -5.93 -3.37
C PHE A 52 9.81 -6.53 -2.30
N ALA A 53 9.27 -6.96 -1.15
CA ALA A 53 10.06 -7.58 -0.09
C ALA A 53 10.67 -8.94 -0.51
N ILE A 54 9.92 -9.76 -1.27
CA ILE A 54 10.47 -11.01 -1.82
C ILE A 54 11.48 -10.70 -2.92
N GLY A 55 11.22 -9.68 -3.74
CA GLY A 55 12.12 -9.22 -4.82
C GLY A 55 13.47 -8.71 -4.32
N THR A 56 13.57 -8.24 -3.07
CA THR A 56 14.87 -7.87 -2.45
C THR A 56 15.80 -9.07 -2.13
N GLY A 57 15.36 -10.31 -2.36
CA GLY A 57 16.22 -11.49 -2.39
C GLY A 57 16.79 -11.93 -1.03
N ARG A 58 17.95 -12.61 -1.05
CA ARG A 58 18.63 -13.24 0.12
C ARG A 58 19.03 -12.27 1.25
N ILE A 59 18.82 -10.97 1.09
CA ILE A 59 19.19 -9.97 2.09
C ILE A 59 18.00 -9.78 3.04
N TRP A 60 17.80 -10.76 3.92
CA TRP A 60 16.71 -10.82 4.89
C TRP A 60 16.52 -9.52 5.71
N PRO A 61 17.58 -8.80 6.15
CA PRO A 61 17.42 -7.51 6.82
C PRO A 61 16.80 -6.43 5.92
N ASN A 62 17.13 -6.42 4.63
CA ASN A 62 16.64 -5.43 3.70
C ASN A 62 15.15 -5.63 3.42
N ALA A 63 14.70 -6.88 3.28
CA ALA A 63 13.29 -7.19 3.10
C ALA A 63 12.42 -6.69 4.27
N VAL A 64 12.91 -6.84 5.51
CA VAL A 64 12.23 -6.34 6.71
C VAL A 64 12.20 -4.81 6.74
N CYS A 65 13.34 -4.15 6.50
CA CYS A 65 13.41 -2.68 6.43
C CYS A 65 12.46 -2.11 5.37
N VAL A 66 12.45 -2.71 4.19
CA VAL A 66 11.57 -2.34 3.08
C VAL A 66 10.10 -2.52 3.44
N ALA A 67 9.74 -3.66 4.03
CA ALA A 67 8.37 -3.92 4.47
C ALA A 67 7.92 -2.89 5.52
N LEU A 68 8.78 -2.53 6.47
CA LEU A 68 8.50 -1.51 7.48
C LEU A 68 8.32 -0.11 6.86
N ILE A 69 9.23 0.29 5.96
CA ILE A 69 9.17 1.59 5.29
C ILE A 69 7.88 1.71 4.46
N PHE A 70 7.59 0.72 3.61
CA PHE A 70 6.39 0.75 2.78
C PHE A 70 5.12 0.68 3.62
N SER A 71 5.07 -0.17 4.66
CA SER A 71 3.92 -0.21 5.57
C SER A 71 3.69 1.15 6.23
N GLY A 72 4.75 1.80 6.72
CA GLY A 72 4.67 3.14 7.29
C GLY A 72 4.16 4.19 6.30
N LEU A 73 4.70 4.20 5.08
CA LEU A 73 4.26 5.10 4.01
C LEU A 73 2.82 4.88 3.59
N ILE A 74 2.39 3.63 3.47
CA ILE A 74 1.01 3.25 3.12
C ILE A 74 0.05 3.68 4.24
N VAL A 75 0.39 3.46 5.51
CA VAL A 75 -0.45 3.88 6.64
C VAL A 75 -0.52 5.40 6.74
N LEU A 76 0.62 6.09 6.58
CA LEU A 76 0.68 7.55 6.60
C LEU A 76 -0.11 8.16 5.44
N SER A 77 0.06 7.63 4.23
CA SER A 77 -0.71 8.04 3.06
C SER A 77 -2.21 7.86 3.31
N ALA A 78 -2.62 6.70 3.84
CA ALA A 78 -4.01 6.44 4.20
C ALA A 78 -4.54 7.45 5.23
N TYR A 79 -3.76 7.76 6.27
CA TYR A 79 -4.12 8.73 7.31
C TYR A 79 -4.28 10.17 6.79
N LEU A 80 -3.43 10.57 5.84
CA LEU A 80 -3.41 11.93 5.29
C LEU A 80 -4.46 12.15 4.21
N THR A 81 -4.72 11.17 3.35
CA THR A 81 -5.52 11.39 2.15
C THR A 81 -6.94 10.86 2.22
N THR A 82 -7.24 9.89 3.10
CA THR A 82 -8.49 9.09 2.99
C THR A 82 -9.03 8.62 4.34
N PRO A 83 -10.32 8.23 4.42
CA PRO A 83 -10.92 7.61 5.61
C PRO A 83 -10.63 6.10 5.70
N TYR A 84 -9.48 5.65 5.19
CA TYR A 84 -9.17 4.22 5.07
C TYR A 84 -8.60 3.59 6.33
N LEU A 85 -8.12 4.40 7.27
CA LEU A 85 -7.56 3.94 8.53
C LEU A 85 -8.67 3.81 9.59
N LYS A 86 -9.21 2.59 9.73
CA LYS A 86 -10.15 2.24 10.80
C LYS A 86 -9.44 1.32 11.80
N ILE A 87 -9.30 1.77 13.04
CA ILE A 87 -8.68 1.00 14.13
C ILE A 87 -9.67 0.98 15.30
N GLY A 88 -10.09 -0.22 15.74
CA GLY A 88 -10.99 -0.37 16.89
C GLY A 88 -12.36 0.31 16.73
N GLY A 89 -12.90 0.34 15.50
CA GLY A 89 -14.19 0.99 15.21
C GLY A 89 -14.14 2.52 15.07
N ARG A 90 -12.99 3.16 15.33
CA ARG A 90 -12.80 4.60 15.11
C ARG A 90 -12.09 4.87 13.78
N ILE A 91 -12.56 5.89 13.07
CA ILE A 91 -11.95 6.38 11.83
C ILE A 91 -10.88 7.39 12.21
N TYR A 92 -9.63 7.08 11.88
CA TYR A 92 -8.50 7.99 12.05
C TYR A 92 -8.23 8.65 10.71
N ALA A 93 -8.64 9.91 10.58
CA ALA A 93 -8.38 10.74 9.40
C ALA A 93 -7.92 12.12 9.84
N SER A 94 -6.91 12.67 9.16
CA SER A 94 -6.46 14.04 9.38
C SER A 94 -7.50 15.06 8.91
N LEU A 95 -8.16 14.81 7.77
CA LEU A 95 -9.23 15.67 7.25
C LEU A 95 -10.56 15.45 7.99
N PRO A 96 -11.23 16.53 8.46
CA PRO A 96 -12.52 16.45 9.14
C PRO A 96 -13.63 15.78 8.32
N GLU A 97 -13.67 16.04 7.01
CA GLU A 97 -14.65 15.48 6.07
C GLU A 97 -14.56 13.94 5.95
N ASN A 98 -13.38 13.40 6.24
CA ASN A 98 -13.10 11.97 6.26
C ASN A 98 -13.32 11.32 7.64
N ARG A 99 -13.63 12.08 8.69
CA ARG A 99 -13.96 11.53 10.03
C ARG A 99 -15.44 11.17 10.19
N GLN A 100 -16.30 11.62 9.28
CA GLN A 100 -17.71 11.29 9.36
C GLN A 100 -17.91 9.78 9.17
N PRO A 101 -18.66 9.10 10.05
CA PRO A 101 -19.04 7.71 9.85
C PRO A 101 -19.77 7.57 8.51
N ASP A 102 -19.50 6.49 7.77
CA ASP A 102 -20.32 6.16 6.61
C ASP A 102 -21.78 6.01 7.10
N PRO A 103 -22.78 6.65 6.47
CA PRO A 103 -24.20 6.40 6.77
C PRO A 103 -24.57 4.93 6.50
#